data_AF-A0A9P0MKU0-F1
#
_entry.id   AF-A0A9P0MKU0-F1
#
_cell.length_a   1.000
_cell.length_b   1.000
_cell.length_c   1.000
_cell.angle_alpha   90.00
_cell.angle_beta   90.00
_cell.angle_gamma   90.00
#
_symmetry.space_group_name_H-M   'P 1'
#
loop_
_entity.id
_entity.type
_entity.pdbx_description
1 polymer ?
#
loop_
_entity_poly.entity_id
_entity_poly.type
_entity_poly.pdbx_seq_one_letter_code
_entity_poly.pdbx_strand_id
1 'polypeptide(L)'
;MANEEILIHCDFSENYNLKYAEEVQSYHFGGSRQQITLHTVVIYSRAHENDLKVDSFCTLSESLEHGPGAIWAHLFPLIKLYIDNGVKLLHFLSHSPSTQYRNKKMFAFITNGIYSYFPELQSVTWNYHEAGHGKGAPDGIGGVCKRTADRIVAQGSDVSSFSQLVEILKANCSGISFLEIHACEIEKFSDAINKAEVLPFKGTLKVRQVRSLRDHNTLSLRELSCFDCGERCLHYTIGTLSYNSVTKSYASDEELYIFDKGNKAKLHYYNVYSESSSDDDIPLSEWKKNGQLAAEFPSSRSI
;
A
#
# COMPACT_ATOMS: atom_id res chain seq x y z
N MET A 1 14.91 18.21 3.24
CA MET A 1 14.73 17.29 2.10
C MET A 1 15.26 18.00 0.87
N ALA A 2 16.27 17.47 0.19
CA ALA A 2 16.73 18.01 -1.08
C ALA A 2 15.65 17.82 -2.17
N ASN A 3 15.68 18.60 -3.25
CA ASN A 3 14.67 18.54 -4.32
C ASN A 3 14.62 17.20 -5.08
N GLU A 4 15.48 16.23 -4.73
CA GLU A 4 15.59 14.90 -5.36
C GLU A 4 15.17 13.75 -4.43
N GLU A 5 14.49 14.04 -3.32
CA GLU A 5 14.03 13.01 -2.37
C GLU A 5 12.55 13.12 -2.01
N ILE A 6 11.94 11.97 -1.76
CA ILE A 6 10.54 11.88 -1.31
C ILE A 6 10.38 10.89 -0.16
N LEU A 7 9.35 11.12 0.65
CA LEU A 7 8.87 10.18 1.65
C LEU A 7 7.53 9.59 1.19
N ILE A 8 7.49 8.27 1.04
CA ILE A 8 6.31 7.48 0.71
C ILE A 8 5.80 6.83 1.99
N HIS A 9 4.69 7.33 2.51
CA HIS A 9 3.96 6.70 3.62
C HIS A 9 2.85 5.83 3.04
N CYS A 10 2.90 4.52 3.24
CA CYS A 10 1.94 3.59 2.65
C CYS A 10 1.38 2.59 3.66
N ASP A 11 0.14 2.15 3.38
CA ASP A 11 -0.49 1.03 4.04
C ASP A 11 -1.59 0.41 3.17
N PHE A 12 -1.96 -0.83 3.46
CA PHE A 12 -3.20 -1.40 2.95
C PHE A 12 -4.35 -1.00 3.86
N SER A 13 -5.36 -0.37 3.27
CA SER A 13 -6.66 -0.32 3.92
C SER A 13 -7.26 -1.71 3.88
N GLU A 14 -8.05 -2.04 4.90
CA GLU A 14 -8.96 -3.17 4.83
C GLU A 14 -9.80 -3.10 3.54
N ASN A 15 -9.98 -4.27 2.92
CA ASN A 15 -10.67 -4.42 1.64
C ASN A 15 -12.08 -3.83 1.69
N TYR A 16 -12.52 -3.24 0.58
CA TYR A 16 -13.88 -2.76 0.45
C TYR A 16 -14.77 -3.86 -0.11
N ASN A 17 -15.85 -4.19 0.61
CA ASN A 17 -16.90 -5.07 0.09
C ASN A 17 -17.80 -4.27 -0.87
N LEU A 18 -17.99 -4.76 -2.08
CA LEU A 18 -19.01 -4.23 -3.00
C LEU A 18 -20.40 -4.46 -2.39
N LYS A 19 -21.27 -3.47 -2.52
CA LYS A 19 -22.55 -3.37 -1.80
C LYS A 19 -23.65 -2.88 -2.74
N TYR A 20 -24.83 -3.43 -2.55
CA TYR A 20 -26.05 -2.94 -3.19
C TYR A 20 -26.81 -2.05 -2.21
N ALA A 21 -27.51 -1.05 -2.72
CA ALA A 21 -28.38 -0.19 -1.92
C ALA A 21 -29.56 -0.97 -1.32
N GLU A 22 -30.07 -1.94 -2.07
CA GLU A 22 -31.07 -2.91 -1.62
C GLU A 22 -30.53 -4.33 -1.85
N GLU A 23 -30.13 -5.00 -0.77
CA GLU A 23 -29.65 -6.38 -0.84
C GLU A 23 -30.82 -7.37 -0.77
N VAL A 24 -30.92 -8.25 -1.76
CA VAL A 24 -31.82 -9.41 -1.70
C VAL A 24 -31.26 -10.40 -0.68
N GLN A 25 -32.12 -11.00 0.15
CA GLN A 25 -31.71 -11.91 1.24
C GLN A 25 -30.74 -13.03 0.80
N SER A 26 -30.82 -13.51 -0.44
CA SER A 26 -29.90 -14.52 -0.99
C SER A 26 -28.46 -14.03 -1.15
N TYR A 27 -28.25 -12.73 -1.37
CA TYR A 27 -26.92 -12.12 -1.43
C TYR A 27 -26.31 -11.98 -0.03
N HIS A 28 -27.15 -11.71 0.98
CA HIS A 28 -26.74 -11.58 2.37
C HIS A 28 -26.33 -12.92 3.02
N PHE A 29 -27.03 -14.02 2.70
CA PHE A 29 -26.79 -15.33 3.33
C PHE A 29 -26.05 -16.36 2.45
N GLY A 30 -25.83 -16.08 1.16
CA GLY A 30 -25.38 -17.09 0.19
C GLY A 30 -24.23 -16.69 -0.75
N GLY A 31 -23.78 -15.43 -0.75
CA GLY A 31 -22.72 -14.95 -1.63
C GLY A 31 -21.61 -14.26 -0.85
N SER A 32 -20.35 -14.66 -1.06
CA SER A 32 -19.22 -13.83 -0.63
C SER A 32 -19.27 -12.52 -1.42
N ARG A 33 -19.41 -11.38 -0.74
CA ARG A 33 -19.35 -10.06 -1.39
C ARG A 33 -18.00 -9.96 -2.10
N GLN A 34 -18.01 -9.52 -3.36
CA GLN A 34 -16.76 -9.26 -4.06
C GLN A 34 -16.01 -8.15 -3.31
N GLN A 35 -14.75 -8.41 -3.00
CA GLN A 35 -13.90 -7.50 -2.25
C GLN A 35 -12.91 -6.82 -3.19
N ILE A 36 -12.60 -5.55 -2.92
CA ILE A 36 -11.60 -4.77 -3.63
C ILE A 36 -10.49 -4.40 -2.65
N THR A 37 -9.23 -4.63 -3.05
CA THR A 37 -8.06 -4.21 -2.29
C THR A 37 -7.79 -2.73 -2.53
N LEU A 38 -7.52 -1.99 -1.44
CA LEU A 38 -7.13 -0.58 -1.47
C LEU A 38 -5.74 -0.44 -0.85
N HIS A 39 -4.74 -0.07 -1.65
CA HIS A 39 -3.44 0.34 -1.15
C HIS A 39 -3.36 1.87 -1.14
N THR A 40 -3.16 2.44 0.03
CA THR A 40 -3.23 3.88 0.28
C THR A 40 -1.84 4.44 0.48
N VAL A 41 -1.55 5.59 -0.16
CA VAL A 41 -0.20 6.16 -0.18
C VAL A 41 -0.29 7.67 -0.06
N VAL A 42 0.53 8.24 0.82
CA VAL A 42 0.78 9.67 0.92
C VAL A 42 2.24 9.91 0.58
N ILE A 43 2.50 10.75 -0.42
CA ILE A 43 3.84 11.12 -0.85
C ILE A 43 4.13 12.55 -0.44
N TYR A 44 5.20 12.72 0.33
CA TYR A 44 5.71 14.02 0.76
C TYR A 44 6.95 14.36 -0.08
N SER A 45 6.93 15.53 -0.72
CA SER A 45 8.03 16.05 -1.53
C SER A 45 8.28 17.52 -1.21
N ARG A 46 9.49 18.01 -1.47
CA ARG A 46 9.81 19.44 -1.30
C ARG A 46 9.67 20.15 -2.63
N ALA A 47 8.80 21.16 -2.69
CA ALA A 47 8.65 21.99 -3.89
C ALA A 47 9.64 23.17 -3.90
N HIS A 48 9.77 23.85 -2.75
CA HIS A 48 10.71 24.95 -2.50
C HIS A 48 11.27 24.86 -1.08
N GLU A 49 12.26 25.68 -0.70
CA GLU A 49 13.03 25.53 0.55
C GLU A 49 12.17 25.31 1.81
N ASN A 50 10.95 25.86 1.87
CA ASN A 50 10.01 25.69 3.00
C ASN A 50 8.64 25.09 2.65
N ASP A 51 8.38 24.77 1.38
CA ASP A 51 7.05 24.29 0.96
C ASP A 51 7.04 22.77 0.80
N LEU A 52 6.24 22.13 1.67
CA LEU A 52 5.94 20.71 1.64
C LEU A 52 4.77 20.47 0.70
N LYS A 53 5.01 19.73 -0.39
CA LYS A 53 3.95 19.22 -1.25
C LYS A 53 3.54 17.83 -0.76
N VAL A 54 2.22 17.63 -0.64
CA VAL A 54 1.62 16.38 -0.19
C VAL A 54 0.66 15.88 -1.26
N ASP A 55 0.97 14.73 -1.84
CA ASP A 55 0.14 14.08 -2.84
C ASP A 55 -0.48 12.81 -2.24
N SER A 56 -1.80 12.63 -2.40
CA SER A 56 -2.55 11.48 -1.86
C SER A 56 -2.97 10.55 -2.98
N PHE A 57 -2.72 9.26 -2.82
CA PHE A 57 -3.02 8.22 -3.79
C PHE A 57 -3.76 7.05 -3.16
N CYS A 58 -4.64 6.44 -3.94
CA CYS A 58 -5.27 5.16 -3.62
C CYS A 58 -5.20 4.28 -4.87
N THR A 59 -4.44 3.19 -4.80
CA THR A 59 -4.36 2.21 -5.88
C THR A 59 -5.27 1.02 -5.56
N LEU A 60 -6.11 0.62 -6.51
CA LEU A 60 -7.16 -0.39 -6.33
C LEU A 60 -6.90 -1.63 -7.17
N SER A 61 -7.25 -2.80 -6.64
CA SER A 61 -7.18 -4.07 -7.38
C SER A 61 -8.32 -5.01 -7.01
N GLU A 62 -8.77 -5.81 -7.98
CA GLU A 62 -9.63 -6.98 -7.73
C GLU A 62 -8.85 -8.15 -7.12
N SER A 63 -7.51 -8.13 -7.19
CA SER A 63 -6.67 -9.10 -6.48
C SER A 63 -6.68 -8.83 -4.99
N LEU A 64 -6.83 -9.88 -4.18
CA LEU A 64 -6.82 -9.82 -2.71
C LEU A 64 -5.44 -10.12 -2.11
N GLU A 65 -4.38 -10.08 -2.94
CA GLU A 65 -3.02 -10.28 -2.46
C GLU A 65 -2.47 -9.03 -1.77
N HIS A 66 -1.84 -9.22 -0.60
CA HIS A 66 -1.13 -8.15 0.14
C HIS A 66 0.36 -8.45 0.31
N GLY A 67 0.87 -9.47 -0.39
CA GLY A 67 2.25 -9.90 -0.30
C GLY A 67 3.22 -8.93 -1.00
N PRO A 68 4.53 -9.23 -0.98
CA PRO A 68 5.56 -8.41 -1.61
C PRO A 68 5.30 -8.06 -3.08
N GLY A 69 4.84 -9.02 -3.89
CA GLY A 69 4.53 -8.77 -5.31
C GLY A 69 3.42 -7.73 -5.48
N ALA A 70 2.34 -7.83 -4.69
CA ALA A 70 1.26 -6.85 -4.68
C ALA A 70 1.75 -5.48 -4.22
N ILE A 71 2.51 -5.40 -3.11
CA ILE A 71 3.09 -4.14 -2.63
C ILE A 71 3.86 -3.42 -3.74
N TRP A 72 4.73 -4.14 -4.46
CA TRP A 72 5.51 -3.54 -5.53
C TRP A 72 4.67 -3.16 -6.74
N ALA A 73 3.68 -3.98 -7.14
CA ALA A 73 2.76 -3.61 -8.21
C ALA A 73 2.00 -2.32 -7.88
N HIS A 74 1.51 -2.17 -6.64
CA HIS A 74 0.80 -0.98 -6.19
C HIS A 74 1.71 0.26 -6.06
N LEU A 75 2.98 0.11 -5.71
CA LEU A 75 3.94 1.20 -5.54
C LEU A 75 4.66 1.61 -6.84
N PHE A 76 4.87 0.67 -7.77
CA PHE A 76 5.66 0.88 -8.98
C PHE A 76 5.22 2.09 -9.81
N PRO A 77 3.94 2.24 -10.21
CA PRO A 77 3.53 3.39 -11.03
C PRO A 77 3.69 4.72 -10.29
N LEU A 78 3.54 4.71 -8.96
CA LEU A 78 3.74 5.90 -8.13
C LEU A 78 5.23 6.25 -8.04
N ILE A 79 6.10 5.29 -7.80
CA ILE A 79 7.56 5.51 -7.76
C ILE A 79 8.04 6.05 -9.11
N LYS A 80 7.60 5.42 -10.20
CA LYS A 80 7.95 5.83 -11.57
C LYS A 80 7.62 7.30 -11.84
N LEU A 81 6.42 7.75 -11.43
CA LEU A 81 5.99 9.14 -11.59
C LEU A 81 7.01 10.13 -11.02
N TYR A 82 7.59 9.86 -9.85
CA TYR A 82 8.53 10.79 -9.21
C TYR A 82 9.97 10.62 -9.71
N ILE A 83 10.39 9.40 -10.03
CA ILE A 83 11.73 9.15 -10.59
C ILE A 83 11.85 9.78 -11.98
N ASP A 84 10.81 9.67 -12.82
CA ASP A 84 10.76 10.33 -14.13
C ASP A 84 10.82 11.88 -13.99
N ASN A 85 10.55 12.42 -12.80
CA ASN A 85 10.67 13.84 -12.44
C ASN A 85 11.94 14.17 -11.63
N GLY A 86 12.96 13.28 -11.65
CA GLY A 86 14.29 13.57 -11.11
C GLY A 86 14.53 13.15 -9.65
N VAL A 87 13.60 12.41 -9.04
CA VAL A 87 13.82 11.85 -7.69
C VAL A 87 14.84 10.72 -7.73
N LYS A 88 15.81 10.76 -6.81
CA LYS A 88 16.92 9.80 -6.70
C LYS A 88 17.00 9.11 -5.33
N LEU A 89 16.29 9.62 -4.33
CA LEU A 89 16.33 9.11 -2.96
C LEU A 89 14.89 8.80 -2.51
N LEU A 90 14.62 7.53 -2.21
CA LEU A 90 13.32 7.09 -1.71
C LEU A 90 13.40 6.77 -0.22
N HIS A 91 12.46 7.33 0.53
CA HIS A 91 12.21 6.94 1.90
C HIS A 91 10.81 6.36 2.00
N PHE A 92 10.69 5.15 2.53
CA PHE A 92 9.42 4.51 2.82
C PHE A 92 9.11 4.57 4.32
N LEU A 93 7.83 4.66 4.62
CA LEU A 93 7.27 4.55 5.96
C LEU A 93 6.04 3.67 5.91
N SER A 94 6.04 2.58 6.67
CA SER A 94 4.90 1.66 6.72
C SER A 94 4.78 0.99 8.09
N HIS A 95 3.66 0.30 8.31
CA HIS A 95 3.58 -0.72 9.34
C HIS A 95 4.53 -1.90 9.07
N SER A 96 4.68 -2.78 10.06
CA SER A 96 5.70 -3.84 10.05
C SER A 96 5.21 -5.31 10.09
N PRO A 97 4.00 -5.66 9.57
CA PRO A 97 3.58 -7.05 9.51
C PRO A 97 4.52 -7.86 8.62
N SER A 98 4.89 -9.05 9.10
CA SER A 98 5.85 -9.92 8.42
C SER A 98 5.31 -10.55 7.14
N THR A 99 3.99 -10.61 6.98
CA THR A 99 3.35 -11.11 5.76
C THR A 99 3.37 -10.09 4.61
N GLN A 100 3.60 -8.80 4.90
CA GLN A 100 3.52 -7.71 3.93
C GLN A 100 4.87 -6.98 3.81
N TYR A 101 5.09 -5.91 4.59
CA TYR A 101 6.19 -4.97 4.39
C TYR A 101 7.54 -5.39 5.00
N ARG A 102 7.54 -6.18 6.09
CA ARG A 102 8.78 -6.52 6.84
C ARG A 102 9.14 -7.99 6.72
N ASN A 103 9.73 -8.37 5.60
CA ASN A 103 10.21 -9.74 5.38
C ASN A 103 11.38 -9.83 4.41
N LYS A 104 11.97 -11.02 4.33
CA LYS A 104 13.11 -11.35 3.49
C LYS A 104 12.89 -11.09 1.99
N LYS A 105 11.65 -11.25 1.49
CA LYS A 105 11.32 -11.00 0.08
C LYS A 105 11.33 -9.49 -0.21
N MET A 106 10.77 -8.68 0.69
CA MET A 106 10.87 -7.21 0.62
C MET A 106 12.33 -6.76 0.68
N PHE A 107 13.14 -7.32 1.58
CA PHE A 107 14.57 -7.01 1.71
C PHE A 107 15.37 -7.29 0.41
N ALA A 108 15.10 -8.44 -0.23
CA ALA A 108 15.74 -8.79 -1.50
C ALA A 108 15.37 -7.80 -2.61
N PHE A 109 14.10 -7.42 -2.70
CA PHE A 109 13.65 -6.46 -3.72
C PHE A 109 14.21 -5.04 -3.48
N ILE A 110 14.23 -4.57 -2.23
CA ILE A 110 14.82 -3.26 -1.87
C ILE A 110 16.31 -3.19 -2.26
N THR A 111 17.04 -4.30 -2.15
CA THR A 111 18.48 -4.31 -2.40
C THR A 111 18.83 -4.45 -3.87
N ASN A 112 18.11 -5.31 -4.60
CA ASN A 112 18.46 -5.66 -5.98
C ASN A 112 17.37 -5.31 -6.99
N GLY A 113 16.11 -5.62 -6.67
CA GLY A 113 14.99 -5.47 -7.60
C GLY A 113 14.75 -4.02 -8.01
N ILE A 114 14.66 -3.13 -7.03
CA ILE A 114 14.26 -1.74 -7.28
C ILE A 114 15.24 -0.98 -8.19
N TYR A 115 16.55 -1.21 -8.06
CA TYR A 115 17.56 -0.55 -8.90
C TYR A 115 17.63 -1.10 -10.33
N SER A 116 17.17 -2.34 -10.55
CA SER A 116 17.04 -2.88 -11.91
C SER A 116 15.90 -2.21 -12.68
N TYR A 117 14.83 -1.81 -11.99
CA TYR A 117 13.73 -1.06 -12.58
C TYR A 117 13.99 0.45 -12.65
N PHE A 118 14.73 0.99 -11.69
CA PHE A 118 15.00 2.42 -11.59
C PHE A 118 16.50 2.69 -11.50
N PRO A 119 17.22 2.70 -12.65
CA PRO A 119 18.68 2.84 -12.68
C PRO A 119 19.20 4.18 -12.14
N GLU A 120 18.37 5.22 -12.18
CA GLU A 120 18.63 6.58 -11.68
C GLU A 120 18.65 6.66 -10.14
N LEU A 121 18.05 5.68 -9.47
CA LEU A 121 17.85 5.68 -8.03
C LEU A 121 19.18 5.44 -7.31
N GLN A 122 19.54 6.32 -6.37
CA GLN A 122 20.80 6.25 -5.63
C GLN A 122 20.67 5.53 -4.29
N SER A 123 19.55 5.73 -3.58
CA SER A 123 19.33 5.06 -2.30
C SER A 123 17.87 4.85 -1.96
N VAL A 124 17.64 3.82 -1.15
CA VAL A 124 16.34 3.48 -0.58
C VAL A 124 16.49 3.28 0.91
N THR A 125 15.63 3.93 1.67
CA THR A 125 15.44 3.66 3.10
C THR A 125 14.00 3.20 3.32
N TRP A 126 13.80 2.17 4.13
CA TRP A 126 12.46 1.77 4.57
C TRP A 126 12.40 1.78 6.09
N ASN A 127 11.48 2.58 6.64
CA ASN A 127 11.25 2.73 8.07
C ASN A 127 9.95 2.02 8.45
N TYR A 128 9.98 1.32 9.57
CA TYR A 128 8.89 0.48 10.05
C TYR A 128 8.40 0.95 11.41
N HIS A 129 7.09 1.21 11.51
CA HIS A 129 6.43 1.43 12.80
C HIS A 129 6.23 0.12 13.57
N GLU A 130 6.11 0.21 14.90
CA GLU A 130 5.68 -0.94 15.71
C GLU A 130 4.26 -1.38 15.35
N ALA A 131 4.01 -2.67 15.45
CA ALA A 131 2.66 -3.21 15.31
C ALA A 131 1.80 -2.73 16.49
N GLY A 132 0.62 -2.17 16.20
CA GLY A 132 -0.35 -1.75 17.22
C GLY A 132 -0.25 -0.28 17.69
N HIS A 133 0.50 0.58 17.00
CA HIS A 133 0.63 1.99 17.37
C HIS A 133 0.24 2.96 16.25
N GLY A 134 -0.92 3.60 16.43
CA GLY A 134 -1.35 4.82 15.75
C GLY A 134 -1.92 4.60 14.35
N LYS A 135 -2.99 5.35 14.02
CA LYS A 135 -3.43 5.50 12.63
C LYS A 135 -2.48 6.47 11.92
N GLY A 136 -2.04 6.11 10.72
CA GLY A 136 -1.22 6.93 9.84
C GLY A 136 -2.05 7.80 8.90
N ALA A 137 -1.37 8.63 8.12
CA ALA A 137 -2.01 9.42 7.05
C ALA A 137 -2.70 8.54 5.97
N PRO A 138 -2.13 7.38 5.57
CA PRO A 138 -2.79 6.46 4.63
C PRO A 138 -4.16 5.95 5.11
N ASP A 139 -4.33 5.72 6.41
CA ASP A 139 -5.63 5.32 6.99
C ASP A 139 -6.73 6.36 6.73
N GLY A 140 -6.35 7.64 6.68
CA GLY A 140 -7.27 8.73 6.33
C GLY A 140 -7.80 8.60 4.91
N ILE A 141 -6.93 8.26 3.95
CA ILE A 141 -7.31 8.01 2.55
C ILE A 141 -8.27 6.82 2.49
N GLY A 142 -7.92 5.69 3.09
CA GLY A 142 -8.76 4.49 3.11
C GLY A 142 -10.13 4.76 3.72
N GLY A 143 -10.15 5.49 4.84
CA GLY A 143 -11.39 5.90 5.51
C GLY A 143 -12.26 6.84 4.66
N VAL A 144 -11.67 7.80 3.94
CA VAL A 144 -12.41 8.69 3.02
C VAL A 144 -12.98 7.92 1.84
N CYS A 145 -12.19 7.03 1.21
CA CYS A 145 -12.65 6.21 0.09
C CYS A 145 -13.83 5.32 0.50
N LYS A 146 -13.68 4.53 1.56
CA LYS A 146 -14.73 3.59 2.02
C LYS A 146 -16.00 4.33 2.44
N ARG A 147 -15.88 5.39 3.27
CA ARG A 147 -17.05 6.20 3.68
C ARG A 147 -17.76 6.85 2.50
N THR A 148 -17.01 7.24 1.47
CA THR A 148 -17.60 7.83 0.27
C THR A 148 -18.44 6.81 -0.48
N ALA A 149 -17.90 5.61 -0.71
CA ALA A 149 -18.64 4.53 -1.35
C ALA A 149 -19.86 4.10 -0.51
N ASP A 150 -19.69 3.91 0.80
CA ASP A 150 -20.79 3.58 1.73
C ASP A 150 -21.90 4.64 1.73
N ARG A 151 -21.54 5.93 1.63
CA ARG A 151 -22.51 7.03 1.53
C ARG A 151 -23.33 6.94 0.25
N ILE A 152 -22.71 6.59 -0.89
CA ILE A 152 -23.42 6.42 -2.16
C ILE A 152 -24.43 5.25 -2.07
N VAL A 153 -24.01 4.15 -1.45
CA VAL A 153 -24.90 3.01 -1.13
C VAL A 153 -26.08 3.44 -0.27
N ALA A 154 -25.81 4.14 0.84
CA ALA A 154 -26.84 4.63 1.75
C ALA A 154 -27.83 5.62 1.10
N GLN A 155 -27.43 6.27 -0.01
CA GLN A 155 -28.28 7.17 -0.79
C GLN A 155 -29.13 6.46 -1.84
N GLY A 156 -29.05 5.13 -1.94
CA GLY A 156 -29.89 4.34 -2.85
C GLY A 156 -29.21 3.91 -4.14
N SER A 157 -27.90 4.09 -4.28
CA SER A 157 -27.15 3.71 -5.50
C SER A 157 -26.23 2.52 -5.25
N ASP A 158 -26.15 1.59 -6.19
CA ASP A 158 -25.30 0.41 -6.03
C ASP A 158 -23.81 0.71 -6.27
N VAL A 159 -22.95 -0.02 -5.56
CA VAL A 159 -21.51 -0.11 -5.81
C VAL A 159 -21.17 -1.58 -6.02
N SER A 160 -21.55 -2.06 -7.20
CA SER A 160 -21.65 -3.49 -7.52
C SER A 160 -20.51 -4.05 -8.35
N SER A 161 -19.63 -3.19 -8.89
CA SER A 161 -18.46 -3.60 -9.67
C SER A 161 -17.22 -2.77 -9.33
N PHE A 162 -16.04 -3.30 -9.69
CA PHE A 162 -14.77 -2.60 -9.57
C PHE A 162 -14.78 -1.26 -10.30
N SER A 163 -15.22 -1.24 -11.57
CA SER A 163 -15.27 -0.01 -12.37
C SER A 163 -16.20 1.05 -11.75
N GLN A 164 -17.37 0.64 -11.24
CA GLN A 164 -18.28 1.57 -10.55
C GLN A 164 -17.64 2.17 -9.31
N LEU A 165 -16.96 1.36 -8.49
CA LEU A 165 -16.24 1.87 -7.32
C LEU A 165 -15.19 2.91 -7.74
N VAL A 166 -14.39 2.62 -8.76
CA VAL A 166 -13.35 3.53 -9.24
C VAL A 166 -13.95 4.85 -9.75
N GLU A 167 -15.02 4.79 -10.54
CA GLU A 167 -15.73 5.97 -11.06
C GLU A 167 -16.28 6.84 -9.94
N ILE A 168 -16.94 6.22 -8.94
CA ILE A 168 -17.50 6.90 -7.77
C ILE A 168 -16.39 7.61 -7.00
N LEU A 169 -15.28 6.93 -6.75
CA LEU A 169 -14.15 7.49 -6.01
C LEU A 169 -13.51 8.66 -6.77
N LYS A 170 -13.24 8.51 -8.07
CA LYS A 170 -12.71 9.59 -8.92
C LYS A 170 -13.64 10.81 -8.95
N ALA A 171 -14.96 10.60 -8.98
CA ALA A 171 -15.95 11.68 -9.01
C ALA A 171 -16.13 12.41 -7.67
N ASN A 172 -15.90 11.74 -6.54
CA ASN A 172 -16.25 12.27 -5.21
C ASN A 172 -15.04 12.59 -4.32
N CYS A 173 -13.84 12.16 -4.69
CA CYS A 173 -12.62 12.32 -3.88
C CYS A 173 -11.53 13.08 -4.65
N SER A 174 -11.78 14.34 -5.02
CA SER A 174 -10.87 15.14 -5.86
C SER A 174 -9.47 15.38 -5.28
N GLY A 175 -9.29 15.24 -3.97
CA GLY A 175 -7.99 15.34 -3.31
C GLY A 175 -7.15 14.06 -3.36
N ILE A 176 -7.65 12.98 -3.97
CA ILE A 176 -6.97 11.67 -4.05
C ILE A 176 -6.86 11.26 -5.52
N SER A 177 -5.66 10.86 -5.93
CA SER A 177 -5.43 10.27 -7.25
C SER A 177 -5.61 8.76 -7.21
N PHE A 178 -6.32 8.22 -8.19
CA PHE A 178 -6.69 6.80 -8.25
C PHE A 178 -6.02 6.09 -9.41
N LEU A 179 -5.39 4.94 -9.14
CA LEU A 179 -4.84 4.05 -10.15
C LEU A 179 -5.42 2.64 -9.97
N GLU A 180 -5.58 1.94 -11.08
CA GLU A 180 -6.06 0.56 -11.13
C GLU A 180 -4.86 -0.35 -11.33
N ILE A 181 -4.75 -1.41 -10.53
CA ILE A 181 -3.66 -2.39 -10.59
C ILE A 181 -4.25 -3.75 -10.95
N HIS A 182 -3.81 -4.30 -12.06
CA HIS A 182 -4.32 -5.58 -12.54
C HIS A 182 -3.54 -6.77 -11.96
N ALA A 183 -4.20 -7.93 -11.89
CA ALA A 183 -3.59 -9.15 -11.35
C ALA A 183 -2.31 -9.55 -12.10
N CYS A 184 -2.24 -9.31 -13.41
CA CYS A 184 -1.04 -9.60 -14.21
C CYS A 184 0.19 -8.77 -13.78
N GLU A 185 0.00 -7.54 -13.30
CA GLU A 185 1.09 -6.72 -12.77
C GLU A 185 1.60 -7.30 -11.45
N ILE A 186 0.69 -7.75 -10.59
CA ILE A 186 1.01 -8.41 -9.32
C ILE A 186 1.77 -9.72 -9.58
N GLU A 187 1.28 -10.55 -10.50
CA GLU A 187 1.92 -11.80 -10.92
C GLU A 187 3.34 -11.56 -11.43
N LYS A 188 3.55 -10.54 -12.26
CA LYS A 188 4.87 -10.15 -12.77
C LYS A 188 5.87 -9.86 -11.65
N PHE A 189 5.50 -9.04 -10.66
CA PHE A 189 6.38 -8.74 -9.53
C PHE A 189 6.55 -9.95 -8.60
N SER A 190 5.50 -10.73 -8.37
CA SER A 190 5.56 -11.97 -7.61
C SER A 190 6.58 -12.96 -8.22
N ASP A 191 6.55 -13.14 -9.53
CA ASP A 191 7.49 -14.00 -10.26
C ASP A 191 8.93 -13.50 -10.17
N ALA A 192 9.15 -12.20 -10.35
CA ALA A 192 10.47 -11.60 -10.21
C ALA A 192 11.05 -11.82 -8.80
N ILE A 193 10.22 -11.65 -7.77
CA ILE A 193 10.61 -11.87 -6.36
C ILE A 193 10.87 -13.35 -6.07
N ASN A 194 10.08 -14.26 -6.64
CA ASN A 194 10.24 -15.70 -6.44
C ASN A 194 11.52 -16.24 -7.10
N LYS A 195 12.00 -15.60 -8.16
CA LYS A 195 13.27 -15.94 -8.84
C LYS A 195 14.50 -15.31 -8.18
N ALA A 196 14.31 -14.29 -7.33
CA ALA A 196 15.41 -13.58 -6.70
C ALA A 196 16.10 -14.40 -5.59
N GLU A 197 17.38 -14.14 -5.35
CA GLU A 197 18.08 -14.62 -4.16
C GLU A 197 17.47 -13.95 -2.91
N VAL A 198 16.95 -14.76 -1.98
CA VAL A 198 16.30 -14.28 -0.77
C VAL A 198 17.05 -14.78 0.46
N LEU A 199 17.68 -13.85 1.17
CA LEU A 199 18.43 -14.14 2.39
C LEU A 199 17.56 -13.91 3.64
N PRO A 200 17.38 -14.92 4.51
CA PRO A 200 16.74 -14.70 5.79
C PRO A 200 17.68 -13.94 6.75
N PHE A 201 17.11 -13.11 7.62
CA PHE A 201 17.85 -12.43 8.67
C PHE A 201 17.36 -12.86 10.06
N LYS A 202 18.27 -13.37 10.89
CA LYS A 202 17.96 -13.66 12.30
C LYS A 202 17.81 -12.34 13.04
N GLY A 203 16.57 -11.96 13.35
CA GLY A 203 16.25 -10.66 13.94
C GLY A 203 15.35 -9.77 13.09
N THR A 204 14.73 -10.28 12.01
CA THR A 204 13.78 -9.52 11.17
C THR A 204 12.74 -8.72 11.97
N LEU A 205 12.22 -9.29 13.07
CA LEU A 205 11.21 -8.62 13.90
C LEU A 205 11.76 -7.44 14.73
N LYS A 206 13.09 -7.35 14.87
CA LYS A 206 13.77 -6.20 15.50
C LYS A 206 14.11 -5.10 14.50
N VAL A 207 14.03 -5.38 13.20
CA VAL A 207 14.35 -4.40 12.16
C VAL A 207 13.28 -3.31 12.17
N ARG A 208 13.72 -2.06 12.35
CA ARG A 208 12.89 -0.85 12.21
C ARG A 208 13.32 0.07 11.09
N GLN A 209 14.55 -0.09 10.62
CA GLN A 209 15.00 0.60 9.41
C GLN A 209 15.86 -0.35 8.60
N VAL A 210 15.61 -0.39 7.28
CA VAL A 210 16.57 -0.91 6.32
C VAL A 210 17.04 0.21 5.41
N ARG A 211 18.30 0.13 5.00
CA ARG A 211 18.90 1.09 4.06
C ARG A 211 19.71 0.34 3.02
N SER A 212 19.47 0.66 1.76
CA SER A 212 20.22 0.17 0.61
C SER A 212 20.78 1.35 -0.18
N LEU A 213 21.99 1.18 -0.70
CA LEU A 213 22.64 2.11 -1.63
C LEU A 213 22.85 1.37 -2.95
N ARG A 214 22.62 2.05 -4.08
CA ARG A 214 22.64 1.44 -5.42
C ARG A 214 23.91 0.65 -5.73
N ASP A 215 25.07 1.22 -5.42
CA ASP A 215 26.36 0.65 -5.80
C ASP A 215 26.87 -0.39 -4.78
N HIS A 216 26.05 -0.68 -3.77
CA HIS A 216 26.36 -1.60 -2.69
C HIS A 216 25.38 -2.76 -2.73
N ASN A 217 25.88 -3.99 -2.84
CA ASN A 217 25.02 -5.19 -2.79
C ASN A 217 24.65 -5.57 -1.34
N THR A 218 24.58 -4.58 -0.46
CA THR A 218 24.39 -4.77 0.97
C THR A 218 23.17 -4.02 1.46
N LEU A 219 22.35 -4.69 2.26
CA LEU A 219 21.26 -4.09 3.01
C LEU A 219 21.70 -3.88 4.45
N SER A 220 21.77 -2.62 4.90
CA SER A 220 21.97 -2.29 6.30
C SER A 220 20.66 -2.48 7.06
N LEU A 221 20.67 -3.25 8.15
CA LEU A 221 19.52 -3.48 9.01
C LEU A 221 19.76 -2.85 10.39
N ARG A 222 18.78 -2.09 10.87
CA ARG A 222 18.88 -1.30 12.10
C ARG A 222 17.68 -1.53 13.02
N GLU A 223 17.94 -1.53 14.32
CA GLU A 223 16.91 -1.69 15.37
C GLU A 223 16.09 -0.42 15.60
N LEU A 224 16.66 0.74 15.26
CA LEU A 224 15.99 2.05 15.28
C LEU A 224 16.38 2.85 14.02
N SER A 225 15.51 3.75 13.60
CA SER A 225 15.79 4.66 12.49
C SER A 225 16.93 5.61 12.85
N CYS A 226 17.91 5.74 11.95
CA CYS A 226 18.97 6.74 12.04
C CYS A 226 19.06 7.49 10.71
N PHE A 227 19.04 8.82 10.80
CA PHE A 227 19.08 9.70 9.63
C PHE A 227 20.43 10.44 9.50
N ASP A 228 21.27 10.38 10.53
CA ASP A 228 22.59 11.03 10.56
C ASP A 228 23.68 10.15 9.93
N CYS A 229 23.53 8.82 10.01
CA CYS A 229 24.52 7.89 9.48
C CYS A 229 24.21 7.47 8.03
N GLY A 230 25.27 7.40 7.21
CA GLY A 230 25.24 6.87 5.85
C GLY A 230 25.04 5.35 5.79
N GLU A 231 25.93 4.63 5.09
CA GLU A 231 25.81 3.18 4.92
C GLU A 231 25.90 2.41 6.24
N ARG A 232 27.01 2.57 6.97
CA ARG A 232 27.23 1.96 8.29
C ARG A 232 26.77 2.89 9.40
N CYS A 233 25.79 2.45 10.18
CA CYS A 233 25.31 3.17 11.35
C CYS A 233 26.10 2.74 12.59
N LEU A 234 26.59 3.72 13.36
CA LEU A 234 27.30 3.46 14.62
C LEU A 234 26.34 3.35 15.83
N HIS A 235 25.08 3.74 15.66
CA HIS A 235 24.12 3.84 16.75
C HIS A 235 23.26 2.58 16.94
N TYR A 236 22.68 2.06 15.84
CA TYR A 236 21.57 1.10 15.92
C TYR A 236 21.71 -0.09 14.95
N THR A 237 22.90 -0.35 14.41
CA THR A 237 23.11 -1.47 13.47
C THR A 237 22.93 -2.80 14.19
N ILE A 238 22.10 -3.68 13.62
CA ILE A 238 21.92 -5.06 14.08
C ILE A 238 22.45 -6.11 13.11
N GLY A 239 22.72 -5.71 11.86
CA GLY A 239 23.37 -6.57 10.90
C GLY A 239 23.33 -6.01 9.49
N THR A 240 23.93 -6.78 8.58
CA THR A 240 23.96 -6.51 7.15
C THR A 240 23.63 -7.78 6.40
N LEU A 241 22.83 -7.70 5.34
CA LEU A 241 22.68 -8.78 4.36
C LEU A 241 23.49 -8.41 3.12
N SER A 242 24.32 -9.32 2.64
CA SER A 242 25.11 -9.14 1.41
C SER A 242 24.58 -10.10 0.34
N TYR A 243 24.08 -9.55 -0.75
CA TYR A 243 23.59 -10.32 -1.89
C TYR A 243 24.71 -10.47 -2.91
N ASN A 244 24.72 -11.60 -3.64
CA ASN A 244 25.65 -11.75 -4.74
C ASN A 244 25.27 -10.75 -5.84
N SER A 245 26.26 -10.08 -6.43
CA SER A 245 26.04 -9.16 -7.55
C SER A 245 25.42 -9.91 -8.72
N VAL A 246 24.09 -9.89 -8.81
CA VAL A 246 23.40 -10.23 -10.05
C VAL A 246 23.82 -9.13 -11.01
N THR A 247 24.45 -9.49 -12.12
CA THR A 247 24.65 -8.60 -13.26
C THR A 247 23.33 -7.89 -13.52
N LYS A 248 23.27 -6.58 -13.23
CA LYS A 248 22.09 -5.74 -13.41
C LYS A 248 21.77 -5.70 -14.91
N SER A 249 21.08 -6.72 -15.42
CA SER A 249 20.52 -6.70 -16.77
C SER A 249 19.33 -5.77 -16.72
N TYR A 250 19.55 -4.55 -17.21
CA TYR A 250 18.51 -3.53 -17.33
C TYR A 250 17.42 -4.06 -18.26
N ALA A 251 16.19 -4.17 -17.76
CA ALA A 251 15.04 -4.42 -18.62
C ALA A 251 14.83 -3.15 -19.45
N SER A 252 14.81 -3.27 -20.78
CA SER A 252 14.42 -2.16 -21.66
C SER A 252 12.92 -1.92 -21.56
N ASP A 253 12.50 -0.67 -21.76
CA ASP A 253 11.08 -0.25 -21.69
C ASP A 253 10.15 -1.05 -22.65
N GLU A 254 10.71 -1.70 -23.68
CA GLU A 254 9.97 -2.48 -24.68
C GLU A 254 9.53 -3.88 -24.21
N GLU A 255 10.18 -4.49 -23.21
CA GLU A 255 9.75 -5.79 -22.66
C GLU A 255 8.47 -5.67 -21.79
N LEU A 256 8.01 -4.44 -21.51
CA LEU A 256 6.84 -4.20 -20.67
C LEU A 256 5.50 -4.47 -21.38
N TYR A 257 5.47 -4.54 -22.73
CA TYR A 257 4.24 -4.50 -23.52
C TYR A 257 3.90 -5.76 -24.33
N ILE A 258 4.69 -6.83 -24.25
CA ILE A 258 4.46 -8.04 -25.06
C ILE A 258 4.37 -9.24 -24.11
N PHE A 259 3.17 -9.83 -23.97
CA PHE A 259 2.87 -11.25 -24.27
C PHE A 259 1.41 -11.61 -23.89
N ASP A 260 0.77 -12.30 -24.84
CA ASP A 260 -0.65 -12.65 -24.89
C ASP A 260 -0.98 -13.98 -24.18
N LYS A 261 -2.27 -14.09 -23.85
CA LYS A 261 -3.11 -15.16 -23.29
C LYS A 261 -2.54 -16.59 -23.18
N GLY A 262 -2.69 -17.17 -21.99
CA GLY A 262 -2.59 -18.63 -21.79
C GLY A 262 -3.08 -19.14 -20.43
N ASN A 263 -4.34 -19.57 -20.39
CA ASN A 263 -5.04 -20.50 -19.49
C ASN A 263 -4.68 -20.73 -18.00
N LYS A 264 -5.77 -20.69 -17.23
CA LYS A 264 -6.01 -20.88 -15.77
C LYS A 264 -5.53 -22.20 -15.17
N ALA A 265 -5.25 -22.17 -13.87
CA ALA A 265 -5.65 -23.21 -12.90
C ALA A 265 -5.94 -22.61 -11.51
N LYS A 266 -7.09 -22.97 -10.91
CA LYS A 266 -7.58 -22.51 -9.59
C LYS A 266 -6.84 -23.22 -8.43
N LEU A 267 -6.57 -22.49 -7.34
CA LEU A 267 -6.24 -23.05 -6.02
C LEU A 267 -7.13 -22.42 -4.94
N HIS A 268 -7.66 -23.27 -4.05
CA HIS A 268 -8.72 -22.95 -3.09
C HIS A 268 -8.21 -22.39 -1.76
N TYR A 269 -9.03 -21.51 -1.15
CA TYR A 269 -8.70 -20.55 -0.07
C TYR A 269 -8.95 -21.04 1.38
N TYR A 270 -9.46 -22.24 1.61
CA TYR A 270 -9.75 -22.68 2.98
C TYR A 270 -8.46 -23.10 3.69
N ASN A 271 -7.88 -22.23 4.53
CA ASN A 271 -7.05 -22.61 5.71
C ASN A 271 -6.42 -21.47 6.53
N VAL A 272 -6.88 -20.19 6.50
CA VAL A 272 -6.19 -19.14 7.30
C VAL A 272 -7.08 -18.07 7.95
N TYR A 273 -8.38 -18.29 8.17
CA TYR A 273 -9.15 -17.44 9.08
C TYR A 273 -10.16 -18.25 9.89
N SER A 274 -10.07 -18.11 11.21
CA SER A 274 -11.12 -18.45 12.15
C SER A 274 -12.00 -17.23 12.35
N GLU A 275 -13.29 -17.42 12.13
CA GLU A 275 -14.36 -16.44 12.25
C GLU A 275 -14.45 -15.87 13.68
N SER A 276 -14.53 -14.54 13.82
CA SER A 276 -15.42 -13.83 14.76
C SER A 276 -15.10 -12.32 14.81
N SER A 277 -15.89 -11.53 14.10
CA SER A 277 -16.16 -10.12 14.41
C SER A 277 -17.56 -9.82 13.89
N SER A 278 -18.56 -9.96 14.76
CA SER A 278 -19.99 -9.99 14.42
C SER A 278 -20.66 -8.62 14.43
N ASP A 279 -19.94 -7.53 14.18
CA ASP A 279 -20.48 -6.17 14.33
C ASP A 279 -20.70 -5.41 13.01
N ASP A 280 -20.36 -5.99 11.85
CA ASP A 280 -20.46 -5.32 10.52
C ASP A 280 -21.62 -5.80 9.62
N ASP A 281 -22.49 -6.68 10.13
CA ASP A 281 -23.56 -7.31 9.32
C ASP A 281 -24.92 -6.58 9.37
N ILE A 282 -25.01 -5.43 10.03
CA ILE A 282 -26.27 -4.67 10.11
C ILE A 282 -26.51 -3.90 8.80
N PRO A 283 -27.67 -4.06 8.13
CA PRO A 283 -28.01 -3.30 6.93
C PRO A 283 -27.99 -1.78 7.21
N LEU A 284 -27.24 -1.02 6.40
CA LEU A 284 -27.18 0.45 6.50
C LEU A 284 -28.55 1.13 6.32
N SER A 285 -29.53 0.43 5.75
CA SER A 285 -30.92 0.88 5.62
C SER A 285 -31.62 1.08 6.98
N GLU A 286 -31.12 0.51 8.07
CA GLU A 286 -31.67 0.72 9.42
C GLU A 286 -31.32 2.10 10.00
N TRP A 287 -30.27 2.76 9.51
CA TRP A 287 -29.88 4.11 9.95
C TRP A 287 -30.89 5.19 9.51
N LYS A 288 -31.77 4.86 8.57
CA LYS A 288 -32.87 5.74 8.14
C LYS A 288 -34.04 5.76 9.14
N LYS A 289 -34.11 4.81 10.09
CA LYS A 289 -35.25 4.67 11.03
C LYS A 289 -35.04 5.29 12.42
N ASN A 290 -33.81 5.68 12.78
CA ASN A 290 -33.52 6.26 14.11
C ASN A 290 -33.15 7.75 14.09
N GLY A 291 -33.52 8.47 13.02
CA GLY A 291 -33.38 9.92 12.90
C GLY A 291 -34.40 10.73 13.71
N GLN A 292 -34.62 10.42 14.99
CA GLN A 292 -35.33 11.28 15.94
C GLN A 292 -34.80 11.08 17.35
N LEU A 293 -33.64 11.64 17.66
CA LEU A 293 -33.37 12.21 18.97
C LEU A 293 -32.68 13.54 18.75
N ALA A 294 -33.44 14.61 18.96
CA ALA A 294 -32.96 15.98 18.98
C ALA A 294 -31.90 16.13 20.08
N ALA A 295 -30.72 16.63 19.72
CA ALA A 295 -29.82 17.23 20.68
C ALA A 295 -30.04 18.75 20.61
N GLU A 296 -30.85 19.26 21.54
CA GLU A 296 -30.95 20.68 21.84
C GLU A 296 -29.57 21.21 22.26
N PHE A 297 -29.11 22.28 21.60
CA PHE A 297 -27.96 23.06 22.06
C PHE A 297 -28.42 23.97 23.21
N PRO A 298 -27.82 23.91 24.42
CA PRO A 298 -28.03 24.95 25.40
C PRO A 298 -27.18 26.17 25.04
N SER A 299 -27.88 27.24 24.69
CA SER A 299 -27.34 28.60 24.62
C SER A 299 -26.95 29.12 26.00
N SER A 300 -25.90 29.94 26.01
CA SER A 300 -25.49 30.90 27.06
C SER A 300 -24.72 30.37 28.28
N ARG A 301 -23.50 30.88 28.44
CA ARG A 301 -23.09 31.69 29.59
C ARG A 301 -21.78 32.41 29.30
N SER A 302 -21.90 33.72 29.13
CA SER A 302 -20.87 34.72 29.40
C SER A 302 -20.79 34.95 30.92
N ILE A 303 -19.60 34.82 31.50
CA ILE A 303 -18.91 35.83 32.33
C ILE A 303 -17.42 35.68 32.02
#